data_AF-A0A674JCC7-F1
#
_entry.id   AF-A0A674JCC7-F1
#
_cell.length_a   1.000
_cell.length_b   1.000
_cell.length_c   1.000
_cell.angle_alpha   90.00
_cell.angle_beta   90.00
_cell.angle_gamma   90.00
#
_symmetry.space_group_name_H-M   'P 1'
#
loop_
_entity.id
_entity.type
_entity.pdbx_description
1 polymer ?
#
loop_
_entity_poly.entity_id
_entity_poly.type
_entity_poly.pdbx_seq_one_letter_code
_entity_poly.pdbx_strand_id
1 'polypeptide(L)'
;MKSRIPLVLLACGSFNPITNMHMRLFELARDHLHQTGRYRVIEGIISPVNNNYGKKGLVSARHRIAMAQLALETSDWIRVDPWESEQEKWTETVKVLRHHYNESLRWLQFRKELVRNNWPTERTTEDFLSSLDPDVNIAVRKIANLLKPDKEIIQNGDHMIIKTLSTFRNYIMEFDVGKEFEEDLAGVDDRKCMTNVSWDGDKLLCIQKGEKEGRGWTQWIEGDEMHLEIRVGGVKCKQVFKKVQ
;
A
#
# COMPACT_ATOMS: atom_id res chain seq x y z
N MET A 1 2.29 -26.60 -11.36
CA MET A 1 3.57 -25.97 -10.94
C MET A 1 3.69 -26.07 -9.43
N LYS A 2 4.84 -26.52 -8.88
CA LYS A 2 5.03 -26.52 -7.42
C LYS A 2 5.05 -25.07 -6.91
N SER A 3 4.27 -24.77 -5.87
CA SER A 3 4.28 -23.45 -5.22
C SER A 3 5.68 -23.17 -4.67
N ARG A 4 6.22 -21.97 -4.95
CA ARG A 4 7.53 -21.53 -4.43
C ARG A 4 7.35 -21.06 -2.99
N ILE A 5 8.33 -21.38 -2.13
CA ILE A 5 8.33 -20.95 -0.73
C ILE A 5 8.63 -19.44 -0.67
N PRO A 6 7.75 -18.60 -0.11
CA PRO A 6 8.02 -17.17 0.05
C PRO A 6 9.14 -16.96 1.07
N LEU A 7 10.07 -16.06 0.77
CA LEU A 7 11.19 -15.71 1.65
C LEU A 7 11.32 -14.20 1.82
N VAL A 8 11.61 -13.78 3.05
CA VAL A 8 12.05 -12.42 3.39
C VAL A 8 13.53 -12.48 3.72
N LEU A 9 14.31 -11.58 3.13
CA LEU A 9 15.73 -11.42 3.46
C LEU A 9 15.87 -10.33 4.52
N LEU A 10 16.64 -10.57 5.57
CA LEU A 10 16.89 -9.60 6.64
C LEU A 10 18.41 -9.40 6.81
N ALA A 11 18.85 -8.15 6.77
CA ALA A 11 20.20 -7.75 7.13
C ALA A 11 20.17 -6.83 8.35
N CYS A 12 20.61 -7.35 9.50
CA CYS A 12 20.89 -6.55 10.70
C CYS A 12 22.32 -6.02 10.64
N GLY A 13 22.54 -4.76 10.99
CA GLY A 13 23.90 -4.22 10.94
C GLY A 13 24.01 -2.76 11.33
N SER A 14 25.26 -2.28 11.44
CA SER A 14 25.48 -0.87 11.79
C SER A 14 25.06 0.07 10.67
N PHE A 15 25.32 -0.26 9.39
CA PHE A 15 25.11 0.66 8.25
C PHE A 15 25.67 2.07 8.50
N ASN A 16 26.96 2.12 8.82
CA ASN A 16 27.66 3.31 9.31
C ASN A 16 28.88 3.68 8.44
N PRO A 17 28.69 4.20 7.20
CA PRO A 17 27.41 4.36 6.49
C PRO A 17 26.99 3.09 5.73
N ILE A 18 25.78 3.09 5.17
CA ILE A 18 25.39 2.09 4.16
C ILE A 18 26.27 2.21 2.92
N THR A 19 26.45 1.11 2.18
CA THR A 19 27.27 1.07 0.95
C THR A 19 26.57 0.26 -0.13
N ASN A 20 27.01 0.44 -1.38
CA ASN A 20 26.51 -0.33 -2.52
C ASN A 20 26.65 -1.85 -2.34
N MET A 21 27.66 -2.30 -1.59
CA MET A 21 27.85 -3.72 -1.31
C MET A 21 26.75 -4.30 -0.41
N HIS A 22 26.19 -3.53 0.51
CA HIS A 22 25.05 -3.98 1.32
C HIS A 22 23.82 -4.24 0.44
N MET A 23 23.55 -3.37 -0.52
CA MET A 23 22.44 -3.54 -1.47
C MET A 23 22.72 -4.69 -2.44
N ARG A 24 23.96 -4.79 -2.93
CA ARG A 24 24.37 -5.89 -3.82
C ARG A 24 24.22 -7.26 -3.16
N LEU A 25 24.42 -7.37 -1.84
CA LEU A 25 24.20 -8.60 -1.09
C LEU A 25 22.76 -9.10 -1.22
N PHE A 26 21.77 -8.22 -1.12
CA PHE A 26 20.36 -8.57 -1.30
C PHE A 26 20.08 -9.07 -2.72
N GLU A 27 20.57 -8.36 -3.73
CA GLU A 27 20.38 -8.74 -5.14
C GLU A 27 20.97 -10.13 -5.43
N LEU A 28 22.21 -10.37 -5.00
CA LEU A 28 22.88 -11.67 -5.19
C LEU A 28 22.15 -12.80 -4.48
N ALA A 29 21.69 -12.56 -3.25
CA ALA A 29 20.93 -13.55 -2.49
C ALA A 29 19.58 -13.86 -3.16
N ARG A 30 18.87 -12.83 -3.63
CA ARG A 30 17.60 -12.95 -4.35
C ARG A 30 17.76 -13.76 -5.62
N ASP A 31 18.71 -13.40 -6.47
CA ASP A 31 19.00 -14.08 -7.73
C ASP A 31 19.31 -15.56 -7.49
N HIS A 32 20.19 -15.85 -6.54
CA HIS A 32 20.54 -17.22 -6.19
C HIS A 32 19.32 -18.03 -5.71
N LEU A 33 18.53 -17.49 -4.79
CA LEU A 33 17.34 -18.17 -4.25
C LEU A 33 16.27 -18.40 -5.31
N HIS A 34 16.06 -17.44 -6.22
CA HIS A 34 15.13 -17.59 -7.34
C HIS A 34 15.63 -18.65 -8.34
N GLN A 35 16.93 -18.70 -8.65
CA GLN A 35 17.53 -19.69 -9.55
C GLN A 35 17.36 -21.13 -9.05
N THR A 36 17.27 -21.36 -7.74
CA THR A 36 16.97 -22.70 -7.21
C THR A 36 15.61 -23.25 -7.64
N GLY A 37 14.69 -22.39 -8.09
CA GLY A 37 13.31 -22.72 -8.41
C GLY A 37 12.43 -23.06 -7.20
N ARG A 38 13.00 -23.13 -5.98
CA ARG A 38 12.29 -23.49 -4.75
C ARG A 38 11.69 -22.29 -4.03
N TYR A 39 12.36 -21.14 -4.13
CA TYR A 39 12.04 -19.97 -3.33
C TYR A 39 11.59 -18.79 -4.18
N ARG A 40 10.77 -17.93 -3.58
CA ARG A 40 10.42 -16.61 -4.08
C ARG A 40 10.72 -15.60 -2.99
N VAL A 41 11.83 -14.87 -3.12
CA VAL A 41 12.06 -13.69 -2.28
C VAL A 41 10.97 -12.67 -2.57
N ILE A 42 10.25 -12.27 -1.53
CA ILE A 42 9.12 -11.33 -1.60
C ILE A 42 9.49 -9.95 -1.05
N GLU A 43 10.55 -9.86 -0.24
CA GLU A 43 10.96 -8.63 0.44
C GLU A 43 12.41 -8.75 0.94
N GLY A 44 13.11 -7.61 1.00
CA GLY A 44 14.36 -7.42 1.72
C GLY A 44 14.20 -6.36 2.82
N ILE A 45 14.80 -6.58 3.98
CA ILE A 45 14.72 -5.69 5.13
C ILE A 45 16.14 -5.34 5.60
N ILE A 46 16.48 -4.06 5.57
CA ILE A 46 17.65 -3.50 6.25
C ILE A 46 17.20 -3.06 7.64
N SER A 47 17.79 -3.63 8.69
CA SER A 47 17.48 -3.35 10.08
C SER A 47 18.68 -2.69 10.78
N PRO A 48 18.72 -1.35 10.89
CA PRO A 48 19.84 -0.66 11.52
C PRO A 48 19.91 -0.93 13.02
N VAL A 49 21.11 -1.25 13.49
CA VAL A 49 21.36 -1.54 14.91
C VAL A 49 21.05 -0.32 15.79
N ASN A 50 20.65 -0.54 17.03
CA ASN A 50 20.48 0.52 18.03
C ASN A 50 21.79 1.26 18.38
N ASN A 51 21.69 2.52 18.82
CA ASN A 51 22.85 3.33 19.23
C ASN A 51 23.63 2.72 20.40
N ASN A 52 22.93 1.99 21.28
CA ASN A 52 23.53 1.33 22.44
C ASN A 52 24.27 0.03 22.09
N TYR A 53 24.45 -0.29 20.80
CA TYR A 53 25.30 -1.41 20.36
C TYR A 53 26.77 -1.26 20.80
N GLY A 54 27.22 -0.05 21.09
CA GLY A 54 28.55 0.20 21.66
C GLY A 54 29.71 0.18 20.66
N LYS A 55 29.43 0.22 19.35
CA LYS A 55 30.48 0.37 18.33
C LYS A 55 31.09 1.78 18.37
N LYS A 56 32.41 1.88 18.51
CA LYS A 56 33.13 3.17 18.49
C LYS A 56 32.89 3.90 17.16
N GLY A 57 32.54 5.18 17.24
CA GLY A 57 32.26 6.02 16.06
C GLY A 57 30.94 5.71 15.35
N LEU A 58 30.00 5.03 16.03
CA LEU A 58 28.67 4.80 15.50
C LEU A 58 27.90 6.12 15.40
N VAL A 59 27.57 6.53 14.18
CA VAL A 59 26.70 7.67 13.93
C VAL A 59 25.30 7.36 14.47
N SER A 60 24.56 8.39 14.90
CA SER A 60 23.22 8.19 15.45
C SER A 60 22.30 7.44 14.47
N ALA A 61 21.43 6.60 15.03
CA ALA A 61 20.46 5.79 14.30
C ALA A 61 19.65 6.63 13.31
N ARG A 62 19.20 7.82 13.73
CA ARG A 62 18.49 8.77 12.88
C ARG A 62 19.19 9.02 11.54
N HIS A 63 20.49 9.30 11.56
CA HIS A 63 21.25 9.55 10.35
C HIS A 63 21.51 8.27 9.55
N ARG A 64 21.75 7.13 10.21
CA ARG A 64 21.97 5.85 9.54
C ARG A 64 20.71 5.35 8.83
N ILE A 65 19.54 5.50 9.44
CA ILE A 65 18.23 5.22 8.85
C ILE A 65 18.03 6.12 7.62
N ALA A 66 18.23 7.43 7.76
CA ALA A 66 18.07 8.37 6.64
C ALA A 66 19.01 8.05 5.46
N MET A 67 20.29 7.75 5.72
CA MET A 67 21.23 7.32 4.69
C MET A 67 20.80 6.00 4.03
N ALA A 68 20.31 5.04 4.82
CA ALA A 68 19.82 3.77 4.29
C ALA A 68 18.55 3.94 3.43
N GLN A 69 17.64 4.83 3.82
CA GLN A 69 16.43 5.13 3.05
C GLN A 69 16.78 5.80 1.71
N LEU A 70 17.69 6.77 1.71
CA LEU A 70 18.17 7.41 0.48
C LEU A 70 18.90 6.41 -0.44
N ALA A 71 19.73 5.53 0.13
CA ALA A 71 20.41 4.50 -0.66
C ALA A 71 19.44 3.51 -1.31
N LEU A 72 18.29 3.26 -0.69
CA LEU A 72 17.25 2.35 -1.19
C LEU A 72 16.14 3.06 -1.97
N GLU A 73 16.25 4.36 -2.28
CA GLU A 73 15.19 5.13 -2.94
C GLU A 73 14.72 4.52 -4.26
N THR A 74 15.63 3.88 -5.01
CA THR A 74 15.32 3.22 -6.29
C THR A 74 14.97 1.73 -6.15
N SER A 75 14.98 1.16 -4.94
CA SER A 75 14.63 -0.24 -4.72
C SER A 75 13.12 -0.38 -4.56
N ASP A 76 12.53 -1.31 -5.28
CA ASP A 76 11.10 -1.63 -5.22
C ASP A 76 10.77 -2.79 -4.25
N TRP A 77 11.78 -3.41 -3.66
CA TRP A 77 11.62 -4.65 -2.90
C TRP A 77 12.44 -4.72 -1.60
N ILE A 78 13.39 -3.80 -1.38
CA ILE A 78 14.17 -3.71 -0.15
C ILE A 78 13.74 -2.43 0.59
N ARG A 79 13.39 -2.56 1.87
CA ARG A 79 13.07 -1.41 2.73
C ARG A 79 13.98 -1.31 3.94
N VAL A 80 14.02 -0.14 4.55
CA VAL A 80 14.60 0.06 5.87
C VAL A 80 13.50 -0.13 6.92
N ASP A 81 13.79 -0.89 7.96
CA ASP A 81 12.94 -1.00 9.14
C ASP A 81 13.68 -0.46 10.38
N PRO A 82 13.20 0.64 10.99
CA PRO A 82 13.88 1.27 12.11
C PRO A 82 13.60 0.57 13.45
N TRP A 83 12.76 -0.48 13.51
CA TRP A 83 12.30 -1.07 14.76
C TRP A 83 13.45 -1.43 15.72
N GLU A 84 14.51 -2.09 15.24
CA GLU A 84 15.67 -2.44 16.09
C GLU A 84 16.33 -1.19 16.68
N SER A 85 16.49 -0.15 15.86
CA SER A 85 17.14 1.09 16.28
C SER A 85 16.30 1.95 17.21
N GLU A 86 14.98 1.79 17.21
CA GLU A 86 14.03 2.52 18.06
C GLU A 86 13.86 1.89 19.45
N GLN A 87 14.41 0.70 19.68
CA GLN A 87 14.38 0.08 21.01
C GLN A 87 15.20 0.88 22.02
N GLU A 88 14.80 0.87 23.30
CA GLU A 88 15.54 1.60 24.35
C GLU A 88 16.99 1.10 24.53
N LYS A 89 17.21 -0.20 24.30
CA LYS A 89 18.50 -0.87 24.46
C LYS A 89 18.86 -1.64 23.20
N TRP A 90 20.14 -1.96 23.07
CA TRP A 90 20.59 -2.89 22.05
C TRP A 90 19.81 -4.21 22.15
N THR A 91 19.39 -4.72 20.99
CA THR A 91 18.55 -5.89 20.86
C THR A 91 19.30 -6.99 20.13
N GLU A 92 19.27 -8.19 20.69
CA GLU A 92 19.93 -9.36 20.08
C GLU A 92 19.27 -9.70 18.74
N THR A 93 20.07 -10.08 17.74
CA THR A 93 19.59 -10.42 16.39
C THR A 93 18.45 -11.43 16.38
N VAL A 94 18.43 -12.40 17.32
CA VAL A 94 17.34 -13.38 17.44
C VAL A 94 15.98 -12.73 17.78
N LYS A 95 15.98 -11.65 18.56
CA LYS A 95 14.77 -10.88 18.90
C LYS A 95 14.30 -10.06 17.70
N VAL A 96 15.24 -9.50 16.93
CA VAL A 96 14.96 -8.78 15.67
C VAL A 96 14.35 -9.72 14.63
N LEU A 97 14.95 -10.91 14.45
CA LEU A 97 14.41 -11.97 13.59
C LEU A 97 13.00 -12.37 14.00
N ARG A 98 12.75 -12.57 15.31
CA ARG A 98 11.43 -12.94 15.82
C ARG A 98 10.39 -11.84 15.60
N HIS A 99 10.77 -10.57 15.77
CA HIS A 99 9.91 -9.43 15.47
C HIS A 99 9.48 -9.43 13.99
N HIS A 100 10.43 -9.45 13.06
CA HIS A 100 10.10 -9.43 11.63
C HIS A 100 9.38 -10.69 11.15
N TYR A 101 9.66 -11.85 11.76
CA TYR A 101 8.90 -13.08 11.51
C TYR A 101 7.42 -12.92 11.94
N ASN A 102 7.17 -12.38 13.13
CA ASN A 102 5.81 -12.15 13.62
C ASN A 102 5.08 -11.09 12.80
N GLU A 103 5.75 -10.00 12.39
CA GLU A 103 5.20 -9.00 11.47
C GLU A 103 4.83 -9.63 10.12
N SER A 104 5.71 -10.45 9.57
CA SER A 104 5.45 -11.16 8.31
C SER A 104 4.27 -12.12 8.43
N LEU A 105 4.15 -12.84 9.54
CA LEU A 105 3.00 -13.71 9.80
C LEU A 105 1.70 -12.92 9.94
N ARG A 106 1.70 -11.80 10.69
CA ARG A 106 0.56 -10.90 10.80
C ARG A 106 0.13 -10.40 9.44
N TRP A 107 1.08 -9.95 8.62
CA TRP A 107 0.81 -9.48 7.27
C TRP A 107 0.28 -10.58 6.35
N LEU A 108 0.81 -11.80 6.45
CA LEU A 108 0.31 -12.95 5.67
C LEU A 108 -1.08 -13.38 6.11
N GLN A 109 -1.37 -13.34 7.42
CA GLN A 109 -2.69 -13.64 7.95
C GLN A 109 -3.70 -12.57 7.53
N PHE A 110 -3.32 -11.31 7.67
CA PHE A 110 -4.06 -10.16 7.15
C PHE A 110 -4.32 -10.31 5.65
N ARG A 111 -3.31 -10.68 4.83
CA ARG A 111 -3.49 -10.96 3.40
C ARG A 111 -4.44 -12.12 3.10
N LYS A 112 -4.43 -13.18 3.90
CA LYS A 112 -5.37 -14.32 3.75
C LYS A 112 -6.80 -13.95 4.16
N GLU A 113 -6.97 -13.01 5.06
CA GLU A 113 -8.27 -12.41 5.40
C GLU A 113 -8.71 -11.44 4.30
N LEU A 114 -7.77 -10.69 3.72
CA LEU A 114 -7.93 -9.79 2.56
C LEU A 114 -8.44 -10.51 1.31
N VAL A 115 -7.80 -11.61 0.90
CA VAL A 115 -8.16 -12.36 -0.32
C VAL A 115 -9.59 -12.91 -0.24
N ARG A 116 -10.09 -13.25 0.95
CA ARG A 116 -11.48 -13.71 1.13
C ARG A 116 -12.54 -12.63 0.84
N ASN A 117 -12.15 -11.35 0.83
CA ASN A 117 -13.05 -10.20 0.66
C ASN A 117 -12.63 -9.27 -0.49
N ASN A 118 -11.80 -9.73 -1.43
CA ASN A 118 -11.18 -8.86 -2.45
C ASN A 118 -11.92 -8.90 -3.80
N TRP A 119 -12.00 -7.73 -4.44
CA TRP A 119 -12.52 -7.55 -5.79
C TRP A 119 -11.41 -6.98 -6.69
N PRO A 120 -10.55 -7.80 -7.32
CA PRO A 120 -9.61 -7.29 -8.30
C PRO A 120 -10.29 -6.73 -9.55
N THR A 121 -9.62 -5.76 -10.17
CA THR A 121 -10.14 -5.11 -11.38
C THR A 121 -9.95 -6.01 -12.61
N GLU A 122 -11.03 -6.31 -13.33
CA GLU A 122 -10.98 -6.74 -14.73
C GLU A 122 -11.49 -5.57 -15.58
N ARG A 123 -10.60 -4.85 -16.27
CA ARG A 123 -10.95 -3.66 -17.04
C ARG A 123 -11.34 -4.06 -18.47
N THR A 124 -12.59 -3.82 -18.87
CA THR A 124 -12.92 -3.55 -20.27
C THR A 124 -12.58 -2.09 -20.56
N THR A 125 -11.62 -1.86 -21.45
CA THR A 125 -11.15 -0.52 -21.81
C THR A 125 -12.11 0.12 -22.80
N GLU A 126 -12.98 1.00 -22.30
CA GLU A 126 -13.41 2.17 -23.08
C GLU A 126 -12.51 3.34 -22.67
N ASP A 127 -11.87 3.94 -23.67
CA ASP A 127 -10.89 5.02 -23.55
C ASP A 127 -11.46 6.19 -22.73
N PHE A 128 -10.88 6.44 -21.55
CA PHE A 128 -11.10 7.69 -20.82
C PHE A 128 -9.86 8.56 -20.89
N LEU A 129 -9.63 9.11 -22.08
CA LEU A 129 -8.66 10.16 -22.37
C LEU A 129 -9.41 11.49 -22.46
N SER A 130 -9.50 12.22 -21.34
CA SER A 130 -9.60 13.71 -21.29
C SER A 130 -10.14 14.27 -19.97
N SER A 131 -10.74 13.48 -19.09
CA SER A 131 -11.66 14.03 -18.08
C SER A 131 -11.18 14.03 -16.63
N LEU A 132 -9.91 13.71 -16.38
CA LEU A 132 -9.34 13.96 -15.05
C LEU A 132 -9.20 15.47 -14.88
N ASP A 133 -9.76 15.98 -13.78
CA ASP A 133 -9.80 17.40 -13.39
C ASP A 133 -8.53 18.14 -13.85
N PRO A 134 -8.66 19.26 -14.61
CA PRO A 134 -7.51 20.02 -15.10
C PRO A 134 -6.52 20.41 -13.99
N ASP A 135 -7.00 20.52 -12.76
CA ASP A 135 -6.19 20.89 -11.59
C ASP A 135 -5.34 19.73 -11.05
N VAL A 136 -5.62 18.48 -11.44
CA VAL A 136 -4.75 17.34 -11.09
C VAL A 136 -3.53 17.35 -12.02
N ASN A 137 -2.34 17.24 -11.44
CA ASN A 137 -1.07 17.27 -12.18
C ASN A 137 -1.06 16.24 -13.33
N ILE A 138 -0.65 16.67 -14.53
CA ILE A 138 -0.58 15.85 -15.75
C ILE A 138 0.23 14.56 -15.53
N ALA A 139 1.31 14.61 -14.74
CA ALA A 139 2.10 13.43 -14.40
C ALA A 139 1.32 12.43 -13.55
N VAL A 140 0.56 12.89 -12.55
CA VAL A 140 -0.32 12.07 -11.71
C VAL A 140 -1.43 11.44 -12.55
N ARG A 141 -2.02 12.20 -13.48
CA ARG A 141 -3.02 11.69 -14.43
C ARG A 141 -2.48 10.56 -15.30
N LYS A 142 -1.26 10.72 -15.85
CA LYS A 142 -0.61 9.67 -16.66
C LYS A 142 -0.30 8.42 -15.85
N ILE A 143 0.20 8.57 -14.61
CA ILE A 143 0.49 7.43 -13.73
C ILE A 143 -0.80 6.71 -13.37
N ALA A 144 -1.85 7.44 -12.95
CA ALA A 144 -3.16 6.87 -12.60
C ALA A 144 -3.77 6.03 -13.73
N ASN A 145 -3.55 6.43 -15.00
CA ASN A 145 -4.03 5.68 -16.16
C ASN A 145 -3.38 4.29 -16.32
N LEU A 146 -2.16 4.11 -15.81
CA LEU A 146 -1.42 2.86 -15.85
C LEU A 146 -1.73 1.96 -14.64
N LEU A 147 -2.40 2.48 -13.62
CA LEU A 147 -2.73 1.73 -12.41
C LEU A 147 -3.94 0.81 -12.65
N LYS A 148 -3.88 -0.36 -12.04
CA LYS A 148 -5.00 -1.29 -11.89
C LYS A 148 -5.26 -1.44 -10.39
N PRO A 149 -5.96 -0.48 -9.76
CA PRO A 149 -6.18 -0.54 -8.32
C PRO A 149 -7.11 -1.70 -7.98
N ASP A 150 -6.83 -2.42 -6.89
CA ASP A 150 -7.74 -3.42 -6.33
C ASP A 150 -8.63 -2.77 -5.25
N LYS A 151 -9.77 -3.40 -4.96
CA LYS A 151 -10.70 -2.94 -3.92
C LYS A 151 -10.86 -4.02 -2.84
N GLU A 152 -10.51 -3.63 -1.62
CA GLU A 152 -10.79 -4.39 -0.40
C GLU A 152 -11.89 -3.67 0.36
N ILE A 153 -12.98 -4.38 0.66
CA ILE A 153 -14.13 -3.83 1.37
C ILE A 153 -14.40 -4.67 2.62
N ILE A 154 -14.40 -4.01 3.77
CA ILE A 154 -14.79 -4.59 5.05
C ILE A 154 -16.07 -3.88 5.48
N GLN A 155 -17.13 -4.65 5.71
CA GLN A 155 -18.41 -4.13 6.19
C GLN A 155 -18.81 -4.84 7.48
N ASN A 156 -18.94 -4.06 8.55
CA ASN A 156 -19.38 -4.51 9.87
C ASN A 156 -20.66 -3.75 10.25
N GLY A 157 -21.80 -4.24 9.78
CA GLY A 157 -23.06 -3.50 9.87
C GLY A 157 -22.99 -2.23 9.02
N ASP A 158 -23.20 -1.08 9.66
CA ASP A 158 -23.12 0.24 9.02
C ASP A 158 -21.70 0.82 9.02
N HIS A 159 -20.75 0.21 9.72
CA HIS A 159 -19.37 0.63 9.70
C HIS A 159 -18.65 -0.01 8.49
N MET A 160 -18.05 0.82 7.63
CA MET A 160 -17.42 0.39 6.38
C MET A 160 -15.99 0.90 6.27
N ILE A 161 -15.11 0.03 5.81
CA ILE A 161 -13.74 0.36 5.41
C ILE A 161 -13.57 -0.04 3.95
N ILE A 162 -13.26 0.93 3.09
CA ILE A 162 -12.99 0.73 1.66
C ILE A 162 -11.54 1.11 1.40
N LYS A 163 -10.73 0.13 1.01
CA LYS A 163 -9.33 0.35 0.62
C LYS A 163 -9.18 0.18 -0.88
N THR A 164 -8.67 1.21 -1.52
CA THR A 164 -8.25 1.22 -2.93
C THR A 164 -6.75 1.04 -2.96
N LEU A 165 -6.28 -0.11 -3.43
CA LEU A 165 -4.89 -0.54 -3.33
C LEU A 165 -4.23 -0.48 -4.70
N SER A 166 -3.12 0.23 -4.86
CA SER A 166 -2.36 0.25 -6.12
C SER A 166 -0.86 0.17 -5.87
N THR A 167 -0.08 -0.11 -6.92
CA THR A 167 1.38 -0.14 -6.83
C THR A 167 2.02 1.23 -6.60
N PHE A 168 1.26 2.31 -6.77
CA PHE A 168 1.77 3.68 -6.64
C PHE A 168 1.32 4.33 -5.33
N ARG A 169 0.01 4.31 -5.07
CA ARG A 169 -0.57 4.91 -3.86
C ARG A 169 -1.86 4.20 -3.46
N ASN A 170 -2.04 4.02 -2.17
CA ASN A 170 -3.25 3.47 -1.59
C ASN A 170 -4.13 4.59 -1.06
N TYR A 171 -5.44 4.39 -1.13
CA TYR A 171 -6.45 5.29 -0.58
C TYR A 171 -7.40 4.50 0.30
N ILE A 172 -7.60 4.94 1.54
CA ILE A 172 -8.40 4.24 2.55
C ILE A 172 -9.51 5.17 3.02
N MET A 173 -10.75 4.71 2.95
CA MET A 173 -11.91 5.34 3.53
C MET A 173 -12.43 4.48 4.67
N GLU A 174 -12.69 5.09 5.82
CA GLU A 174 -13.34 4.46 6.96
C GLU A 174 -14.46 5.37 7.43
N PHE A 175 -15.70 4.87 7.48
CA PHE A 175 -16.87 5.68 7.75
C PHE A 175 -18.03 4.84 8.29
N ASP A 176 -18.97 5.50 8.95
CA ASP A 176 -20.28 4.93 9.27
C ASP A 176 -21.30 5.42 8.23
N VAL A 177 -22.04 4.49 7.62
CA VAL A 177 -23.10 4.82 6.65
C VAL A 177 -24.14 5.74 7.30
N GLY A 178 -24.55 6.76 6.56
CA GLY A 178 -25.49 7.79 6.98
C GLY A 178 -24.86 8.93 7.79
N LYS A 179 -23.61 8.80 8.23
CA LYS A 179 -22.91 9.85 9.00
C LYS A 179 -21.97 10.65 8.10
N GLU A 180 -22.03 11.97 8.21
CA GLU A 180 -21.09 12.87 7.52
C GLU A 180 -19.74 12.87 8.25
N PHE A 181 -18.63 12.89 7.51
CA PHE A 181 -17.28 12.92 8.05
C PHE A 181 -16.36 13.80 7.18
N GLU A 182 -15.25 14.27 7.76
CA GLU A 182 -14.21 14.96 7.01
C GLU A 182 -13.32 13.92 6.31
N GLU A 183 -13.28 13.96 4.99
CA GLU A 183 -12.48 13.08 4.14
C GLU A 183 -11.22 13.83 3.68
N ASP A 184 -10.06 13.31 4.06
CA ASP A 184 -8.76 13.82 3.62
C ASP A 184 -8.34 13.09 2.33
N LEU A 185 -8.29 13.83 1.22
CA LEU A 185 -7.95 13.33 -0.11
C LEU A 185 -6.49 13.64 -0.47
N ALA A 186 -5.64 13.81 0.55
CA ALA A 186 -4.19 13.89 0.41
C ALA A 186 -3.67 12.74 -0.46
N GLY A 187 -2.98 13.14 -1.53
CA GLY A 187 -2.39 12.23 -2.48
C GLY A 187 -3.32 11.71 -3.58
N VAL A 188 -4.59 12.11 -3.59
CA VAL A 188 -5.48 12.03 -4.76
C VAL A 188 -5.48 13.38 -5.48
N ASP A 189 -6.05 14.41 -4.84
CA ASP A 189 -6.09 15.78 -5.33
C ASP A 189 -5.77 16.82 -4.24
N ASP A 190 -5.27 16.37 -3.08
CA ASP A 190 -4.80 17.19 -1.95
C ASP A 190 -5.86 18.15 -1.38
N ARG A 191 -7.13 17.77 -1.49
CA ARG A 191 -8.29 18.50 -0.95
C ARG A 191 -8.89 17.80 0.27
N LYS A 192 -9.78 18.51 0.95
CA LYS A 192 -10.67 17.95 1.96
C LYS A 192 -12.12 18.09 1.54
N CYS A 193 -12.95 17.11 1.87
CA CYS A 193 -14.38 17.13 1.58
C CYS A 193 -15.18 16.77 2.83
N MET A 194 -16.39 17.32 2.95
CA MET A 194 -17.39 16.80 3.87
C MET A 194 -18.18 15.72 3.13
N THR A 195 -17.96 14.48 3.54
CA THR A 195 -18.40 13.30 2.79
C THR A 195 -19.48 12.57 3.54
N ASN A 196 -20.53 12.18 2.83
CA ASN A 196 -21.61 11.35 3.34
C ASN A 196 -21.84 10.18 2.40
N VAL A 197 -21.95 8.98 2.97
CA VAL A 197 -22.22 7.75 2.24
C VAL A 197 -23.54 7.18 2.74
N SER A 198 -24.45 6.85 1.84
CA SER A 198 -25.80 6.37 2.15
C SER A 198 -26.23 5.23 1.22
N TRP A 199 -27.10 4.35 1.70
CA TRP A 199 -27.77 3.38 0.85
C TRP A 199 -28.91 4.03 0.04
N ASP A 200 -28.96 3.72 -1.26
CA ASP A 200 -30.07 4.00 -2.17
C ASP A 200 -30.48 2.67 -2.82
N GLY A 201 -31.41 1.98 -2.18
CA GLY A 201 -31.78 0.60 -2.54
C GLY A 201 -30.59 -0.36 -2.39
N ASP A 202 -30.16 -0.94 -3.50
CA ASP A 202 -29.02 -1.86 -3.60
C ASP A 202 -27.68 -1.15 -3.92
N LYS A 203 -27.69 0.18 -3.97
CA LYS A 203 -26.52 1.00 -4.33
C LYS A 203 -26.02 1.77 -3.13
N LEU A 204 -24.70 1.92 -3.08
CA LEU A 204 -24.03 2.80 -2.13
C LEU A 204 -23.73 4.12 -2.84
N LEU A 205 -24.37 5.20 -2.38
CA LEU A 205 -24.21 6.55 -2.90
C LEU A 205 -23.27 7.34 -1.98
N CYS A 206 -22.27 7.98 -2.55
CA CYS A 206 -21.37 8.89 -1.86
C CYS A 206 -21.47 10.29 -2.47
N ILE A 207 -21.57 11.29 -1.58
CA ILE A 207 -21.56 12.71 -1.91
C ILE A 207 -20.37 13.33 -1.18
N GLN A 208 -19.49 13.99 -1.93
CA GLN A 208 -18.29 14.65 -1.41
C GLN A 208 -18.46 16.17 -1.58
N LYS A 209 -18.93 16.86 -0.54
CA LYS A 209 -19.14 18.31 -0.58
C LYS A 209 -17.81 19.03 -0.36
N GLY A 210 -17.47 19.95 -1.25
CA GLY A 210 -16.24 20.72 -1.18
C GLY A 210 -16.13 21.71 -2.35
N GLU A 211 -14.90 21.99 -2.76
CA GLU A 211 -14.60 22.92 -3.86
C GLU A 211 -15.20 22.50 -5.21
N LYS A 212 -15.35 21.20 -5.45
CA LYS A 212 -15.80 20.66 -6.74
C LYS A 212 -17.28 20.27 -6.70
N GLU A 213 -18.05 20.89 -7.58
CA GLU A 213 -19.47 20.61 -7.78
C GLU A 213 -19.71 19.17 -8.27
N GLY A 214 -20.80 18.55 -7.81
CA GLY A 214 -21.21 17.20 -8.23
C GLY A 214 -20.17 16.09 -7.98
N ARG A 215 -19.26 16.29 -7.03
CA ARG A 215 -18.23 15.30 -6.66
C ARG A 215 -18.85 14.18 -5.81
N GLY A 216 -18.55 12.94 -6.19
CA GLY A 216 -18.99 11.76 -5.45
C GLY A 216 -18.88 10.48 -6.26
N TRP A 217 -19.47 9.40 -5.79
CA TRP A 217 -19.47 8.13 -6.49
C TRP A 217 -20.71 7.29 -6.18
N THR A 218 -21.02 6.32 -7.03
CA THR A 218 -22.03 5.29 -6.77
C THR A 218 -21.41 3.93 -6.99
N GLN A 219 -21.58 3.02 -6.03
CA GLN A 219 -21.09 1.65 -6.08
C GLN A 219 -22.26 0.68 -5.99
N TRP A 220 -22.25 -0.38 -6.81
CA TRP A 220 -23.27 -1.42 -6.78
C TRP A 220 -22.71 -2.76 -7.27
N ILE A 221 -23.48 -3.84 -7.10
CA ILE A 221 -23.07 -5.19 -7.50
C ILE A 221 -24.08 -5.74 -8.51
N GLU A 222 -23.56 -6.31 -9.60
CA GLU A 222 -24.34 -7.10 -10.57
C GLU A 222 -23.64 -8.46 -10.75
N GLY A 223 -24.24 -9.53 -10.23
CA GLY A 223 -23.65 -10.87 -10.31
C GLY A 223 -22.32 -10.98 -9.52
N ASP A 224 -21.24 -11.33 -10.21
CA ASP A 224 -19.87 -11.40 -9.67
C ASP A 224 -19.04 -10.13 -9.91
N GLU A 225 -19.69 -9.07 -10.44
CA GLU A 225 -19.08 -7.78 -10.75
C GLU A 225 -19.50 -6.68 -9.77
N MET A 226 -18.54 -5.90 -9.30
CA MET A 226 -18.75 -4.67 -8.56
C MET A 226 -18.51 -3.53 -9.53
N HIS A 227 -19.51 -2.66 -9.67
CA HIS A 227 -19.43 -1.46 -10.48
C HIS A 227 -19.21 -0.25 -9.58
N LEU A 228 -18.39 0.67 -10.06
CA LEU A 228 -18.14 1.96 -9.42
C LEU A 228 -18.21 3.06 -10.48
N GLU A 229 -19.14 4.00 -10.31
CA GLU A 229 -19.21 5.23 -11.09
C GLU A 229 -18.72 6.41 -10.23
N ILE A 230 -17.61 7.03 -10.63
CA ILE A 230 -17.04 8.22 -9.99
C ILE A 230 -17.48 9.45 -10.78
N ARG A 231 -17.87 10.52 -10.09
CA ARG A 231 -18.39 11.76 -10.69
C ARG A 231 -17.70 12.98 -10.10
N VAL A 232 -17.45 13.98 -10.94
CA VAL A 232 -16.99 15.32 -10.52
C VAL A 232 -17.23 16.31 -11.66
N GLY A 233 -17.81 17.48 -11.38
CA GLY A 233 -17.98 18.55 -12.39
C GLY A 233 -18.72 18.12 -13.66
N GLY A 234 -19.69 17.22 -13.56
CA GLY A 234 -20.43 16.65 -14.71
C GLY A 234 -19.69 15.55 -15.48
N VAL A 235 -18.43 15.29 -15.16
CA VAL A 235 -17.65 14.16 -15.70
C VAL A 235 -18.00 12.88 -14.93
N LYS A 236 -17.99 11.75 -15.64
CA LYS A 236 -18.16 10.41 -15.08
C LYS A 236 -17.00 9.49 -15.45
N CYS A 237 -16.60 8.60 -14.55
CA CYS A 237 -15.68 7.50 -14.80
C CYS A 237 -16.28 6.21 -14.26
N LYS A 238 -16.28 5.14 -15.06
CA LYS A 238 -16.80 3.83 -14.65
C LYS A 238 -15.65 2.83 -14.47
N GLN A 239 -15.69 2.09 -13.38
CA GLN A 239 -14.78 0.98 -13.07
C GLN A 239 -15.60 -0.27 -12.78
N VAL A 240 -15.09 -1.43 -13.15
CA VAL A 240 -15.69 -2.74 -12.91
C VAL A 240 -14.64 -3.66 -12.32
N PHE A 241 -15.01 -4.36 -11.25
CA PHE A 241 -14.15 -5.26 -10.49
C PHE A 241 -14.81 -6.62 -10.41
N LYS A 242 -14.04 -7.71 -10.52
CA LYS A 242 -14.54 -9.06 -10.33
C LYS A 242 -14.15 -9.59 -8.97
N LYS A 243 -15.06 -10.28 -8.31
CA LYS A 243 -14.77 -10.93 -7.03
C LYS A 243 -13.84 -12.13 -7.23
N VAL A 244 -12.76 -12.21 -6.45
CA VAL A 244 -11.92 -13.43 -6.43
C VAL A 244 -12.44 -14.40 -5.39
N GLN A 245 -12.51 -15.68 -5.78
CA GLN A 245 -12.81 -16.81 -4.89
C GLN A 245 -11.57 -17.27 -4.13
#